data_AF-A0AAD5GUF2-F1
#
_entry.id   AF-A0AAD5GUF2-F1
#
_cell.length_a   1.000
_cell.length_b   1.000
_cell.length_c   1.000
_cell.angle_alpha   90.00
_cell.angle_beta   90.00
_cell.angle_gamma   90.00
#
_symmetry.space_group_name_H-M   'P 1'
#
loop_
_entity.id
_entity.type
_entity.pdbx_description
1 polymer ?
#
loop_
_entity_poly.entity_id
_entity_poly.type
_entity_poly.pdbx_seq_one_letter_code
_entity_poly.pdbx_strand_id
1 'polypeptide(L)'
;MSEKELLKTNALETDNDDDDDTVCLGESFFIDNNYEVATFTFGSHVLHLLCLQSASTDFDLTGQLVWPGARLLNDYISNHSDLLQGSSSAIELGSGVGVTGILCSRFCRQVVLTDHNDEILKKNIELYESSENSNSCAAGKLTSLSQNSVPPLFDTVKQLLSQRGKDRCRFILAYVSRSKMMDVMVTKEAIGHGLQIHEIDGTRSVISNLEGVIYEITL
;
A
#
# COMPACT_ATOMS: atom_id res chain seq x y z
N MET A 1 -36.56 -21.42 -18.13
CA MET A 1 -37.67 -21.41 -19.11
C MET A 1 -38.97 -21.44 -18.33
N SER A 2 -39.81 -20.41 -18.18
CA SER A 2 -39.96 -19.04 -18.69
C SER A 2 -40.89 -18.36 -17.66
N GLU A 3 -40.61 -17.24 -16.99
CA GLU A 3 -40.30 -15.86 -17.42
C GLU A 3 -41.54 -14.99 -17.69
N LYS A 4 -41.49 -13.77 -17.11
CA LYS A 4 -42.28 -12.53 -17.30
C LYS A 4 -43.25 -12.18 -16.16
N GLU A 5 -42.81 -11.35 -15.21
CA GLU A 5 -42.75 -9.86 -15.24
C GLU A 5 -44.08 -9.26 -14.75
N LEU A 6 -44.01 -8.57 -13.60
CA LEU A 6 -44.60 -7.26 -13.29
C LEU A 6 -44.84 -7.15 -11.78
N LEU A 7 -43.86 -6.60 -11.07
CA LEU A 7 -44.11 -5.80 -9.87
C LEU A 7 -43.31 -4.52 -10.03
N LYS A 8 -43.86 -3.65 -10.89
CA LYS A 8 -43.70 -2.21 -10.81
C LYS A 8 -44.65 -1.73 -9.72
N THR A 9 -44.12 -1.12 -8.67
CA THR A 9 -44.89 -0.16 -7.86
C THR A 9 -44.05 1.11 -7.77
N ASN A 10 -44.34 2.02 -8.70
CA ASN A 10 -44.11 3.45 -8.55
C ASN A 10 -45.09 3.99 -7.51
N ALA A 11 -44.59 4.84 -6.61
CA ALA A 11 -45.23 6.02 -6.01
C ALA A 11 -44.38 6.35 -4.76
N LEU A 12 -43.81 7.54 -4.57
CA LEU A 12 -44.37 8.85 -4.81
C LEU A 12 -43.25 9.82 -5.23
N GLU A 13 -43.47 10.49 -6.36
CA GLU A 13 -42.89 11.80 -6.64
C GLU A 13 -43.58 12.81 -5.71
N THR A 14 -42.78 13.60 -5.00
CA THR A 14 -43.22 14.88 -4.45
C THR A 14 -42.40 15.95 -5.14
N ASP A 15 -43.05 16.63 -6.09
CA ASP A 15 -42.62 17.90 -6.64
C ASP A 15 -42.48 18.92 -5.50
N ASN A 16 -41.25 19.35 -5.24
CA ASN A 16 -40.98 20.63 -4.62
C ASN A 16 -40.12 21.40 -5.62
N ASP A 17 -40.79 22.25 -6.40
CA ASP A 17 -40.20 23.31 -7.21
C ASP A 17 -39.64 24.39 -6.26
N ASP A 18 -38.46 24.15 -5.71
CA ASP A 18 -37.54 25.20 -5.29
C ASP A 18 -36.29 25.03 -6.17
N ASP A 19 -36.02 26.04 -7.01
CA ASP A 19 -34.87 26.15 -7.92
C ASP A 19 -33.53 26.04 -7.15
N ASP A 20 -33.09 24.81 -6.91
CA ASP A 20 -31.69 24.47 -6.70
C ASP A 20 -31.38 23.26 -7.57
N ASP A 21 -30.83 23.52 -8.77
CA ASP A 21 -30.25 22.55 -9.71
C ASP A 21 -29.00 21.86 -9.11
N THR A 22 -29.06 21.43 -7.84
CA THR A 22 -28.02 20.63 -7.21
C THR A 22 -28.20 19.20 -7.70
N VAL A 23 -27.46 18.86 -8.76
CA VAL A 23 -27.25 17.48 -9.19
C VAL A 23 -26.57 16.73 -8.03
N CYS A 24 -27.35 15.92 -7.30
CA CYS A 24 -26.82 15.00 -6.30
C CYS A 24 -26.05 13.87 -6.99
N LEU A 25 -24.78 14.13 -7.29
CA LEU A 25 -23.84 13.12 -7.77
C LEU A 25 -23.63 12.12 -6.63
N GLY A 26 -24.06 10.87 -6.82
CA GLY A 26 -23.81 9.81 -5.86
C GLY A 26 -22.30 9.59 -5.66
N GLU A 27 -21.90 9.03 -4.52
CA GLU A 27 -20.49 8.78 -4.19
C GLU A 27 -19.73 8.01 -5.29
N SER A 28 -20.44 7.15 -6.05
CA SER A 28 -19.91 6.41 -7.19
C SER A 28 -19.47 7.28 -8.38
N PHE A 29 -19.90 8.53 -8.46
CA PHE A 29 -19.49 9.47 -9.52
C PHE A 29 -18.02 9.89 -9.38
N PHE A 30 -17.48 9.88 -8.16
CA PHE A 30 -16.10 10.29 -7.87
C PHE A 30 -15.12 9.11 -7.78
N ILE A 31 -15.60 7.86 -7.92
CA ILE A 31 -14.73 6.67 -7.82
C ILE A 31 -14.24 6.27 -9.20
N ASP A 32 -12.97 6.53 -9.48
CA ASP A 32 -12.29 5.98 -10.65
C ASP A 32 -11.97 4.49 -10.40
N ASN A 33 -12.59 3.62 -11.19
CA ASN A 33 -12.37 2.17 -11.17
C ASN A 33 -11.68 1.67 -12.44
N ASN A 34 -11.12 2.57 -13.26
CA ASN A 34 -10.44 2.23 -14.51
C ASN A 34 -9.00 1.74 -14.24
N TYR A 35 -8.89 0.67 -13.47
CA TYR A 35 -7.61 0.04 -13.22
C TYR A 35 -7.07 -0.60 -14.49
N GLU A 36 -5.81 -0.33 -14.78
CA GLU A 36 -5.08 -0.99 -15.86
C GLU A 36 -3.95 -1.84 -15.29
N VAL A 37 -3.62 -2.93 -15.99
CA VAL A 37 -2.48 -3.75 -15.61
C VAL A 37 -1.20 -3.01 -15.98
N ALA A 38 -0.45 -2.61 -14.96
CA ALA A 38 0.89 -2.08 -15.11
C ALA A 38 1.95 -3.14 -14.79
N THR A 39 3.10 -3.05 -15.48
CA THR A 39 4.25 -3.92 -15.26
C THR A 39 5.32 -3.19 -14.47
N PHE A 40 5.80 -3.81 -13.40
CA PHE A 40 6.85 -3.30 -12.54
C PHE A 40 8.03 -4.26 -12.56
N THR A 41 9.24 -3.73 -12.64
CA THR A 41 10.48 -4.51 -12.68
C THR A 41 11.43 -4.01 -11.60
N PHE A 42 11.83 -4.92 -10.71
CA PHE A 42 12.75 -4.65 -9.60
C PHE A 42 13.85 -5.72 -9.61
N GLY A 43 15.06 -5.35 -10.04
CA GLY A 43 16.11 -6.33 -10.35
C GLY A 43 15.62 -7.34 -11.40
N SER A 44 15.67 -8.63 -11.08
CA SER A 44 15.15 -9.72 -11.93
C SER A 44 13.66 -10.02 -11.73
N HIS A 45 12.97 -9.30 -10.84
CA HIS A 45 11.59 -9.58 -10.48
C HIS A 45 10.63 -8.73 -11.30
N VAL A 46 9.76 -9.40 -12.06
CA VAL A 46 8.66 -8.76 -12.79
C VAL A 46 7.35 -9.01 -12.05
N LEU A 47 6.56 -7.95 -11.86
CA LEU A 47 5.23 -7.97 -11.23
C LEU A 47 4.21 -7.29 -12.14
N HIS A 48 3.00 -7.86 -12.19
CA HIS A 48 1.85 -7.30 -12.91
C HIS A 48 0.76 -6.98 -11.90
N LEU A 49 0.32 -5.72 -11.88
CA LEU A 49 -0.61 -5.20 -10.88
C LEU A 49 -1.62 -4.28 -11.55
N LEU A 50 -2.87 -4.37 -11.13
CA LEU A 50 -3.91 -3.39 -11.39
C LEU A 50 -3.62 -2.12 -10.58
N CYS A 51 -3.53 -0.98 -11.26
CA CYS A 51 -3.43 0.34 -10.64
C CYS A 51 -4.13 1.40 -11.49
N LEU A 52 -4.48 2.53 -10.87
CA LEU A 52 -4.85 3.72 -11.63
C LEU A 52 -3.63 4.28 -12.38
N GLN A 53 -3.85 4.95 -13.51
CA GLN A 53 -2.78 5.57 -14.30
C GLN A 53 -2.47 7.01 -13.88
N SER A 54 -3.40 7.66 -13.19
CA SER A 54 -3.26 9.04 -12.73
C SER A 54 -3.83 9.23 -11.34
N ALA A 55 -3.26 10.18 -10.60
CA ALA A 55 -3.82 10.58 -9.31
C ALA A 55 -5.13 11.33 -9.53
N SER A 56 -6.21 10.85 -8.92
CA SER A 56 -7.32 11.73 -8.59
C SER A 56 -6.97 12.53 -7.33
N THR A 57 -7.51 13.73 -7.19
CA THR A 57 -7.36 14.57 -5.99
C THR A 57 -8.16 14.06 -4.79
N ASP A 58 -8.89 12.96 -4.94
CA ASP A 58 -9.69 12.39 -3.87
C ASP A 58 -8.82 11.63 -2.86
N PHE A 59 -9.00 11.99 -1.59
CA PHE A 59 -8.24 11.48 -0.45
C PHE A 59 -8.24 9.94 -0.37
N ASP A 60 -9.33 9.30 -0.79
CA ASP A 60 -9.53 7.84 -0.72
C ASP A 60 -8.97 7.05 -1.91
N LEU A 61 -8.53 7.73 -2.98
CA LEU A 61 -8.03 7.08 -4.21
C LEU A 61 -6.49 7.02 -4.25
N THR A 62 -5.79 7.66 -3.31
CA THR A 62 -4.33 7.67 -3.28
C THR A 62 -3.71 6.28 -3.10
N GLY A 63 -4.40 5.36 -2.43
CA GLY A 63 -3.97 3.96 -2.27
C GLY A 63 -3.99 3.13 -3.55
N GLN A 64 -4.56 3.66 -4.64
CA GLN A 64 -4.71 2.96 -5.92
C GLN A 64 -3.58 3.20 -6.91
N LEU A 65 -2.58 4.00 -6.51
CA LEU A 65 -1.37 4.30 -7.26
C LEU A 65 -0.13 3.66 -6.64
N VAL A 66 0.89 3.44 -7.48
CA VAL A 66 2.24 3.14 -6.99
C VAL A 66 3.03 4.42 -6.80
N TRP A 67 3.26 4.78 -5.55
CA TRP A 67 4.02 5.98 -5.17
C TRP A 67 5.54 5.81 -5.34
N PRO A 68 6.30 6.91 -5.53
CA PRO A 68 7.77 6.87 -5.63
C PRO A 68 8.46 6.16 -4.45
N GLY A 69 7.92 6.29 -3.23
CA GLY A 69 8.46 5.61 -2.05
C GLY A 69 8.37 4.09 -2.13
N ALA A 70 7.28 3.54 -2.69
CA ALA A 70 7.14 2.10 -2.90
C ALA A 70 8.13 1.58 -3.95
N ARG A 71 8.39 2.36 -5.01
CA ARG A 71 9.42 2.01 -6.01
C ARG A 71 10.82 1.99 -5.38
N LEU A 72 11.15 3.03 -4.60
CA LEU A 72 12.42 3.09 -3.85
C LEU A 72 12.60 1.88 -2.94
N LEU A 73 11.55 1.52 -2.20
CA LEU A 73 11.58 0.38 -1.29
C LEU A 73 11.80 -0.94 -2.02
N ASN A 74 11.15 -1.13 -3.17
CA ASN A 74 11.28 -2.35 -3.95
C ASN A 74 12.63 -2.48 -4.66
N ASP A 75 13.20 -1.37 -5.14
CA ASP A 75 14.58 -1.35 -5.63
C ASP A 75 15.56 -1.72 -4.51
N TYR A 76 15.34 -1.19 -3.30
CA TYR A 76 16.15 -1.56 -2.14
C TYR A 76 16.00 -3.06 -1.79
N ILE A 77 14.78 -3.56 -1.66
CA ILE A 77 14.48 -4.96 -1.28
C ILE A 77 15.02 -5.95 -2.33
N SER A 78 14.84 -5.67 -3.61
CA SER A 78 15.31 -6.57 -4.68
C SER A 78 16.83 -6.72 -4.67
N ASN A 79 17.57 -5.66 -4.31
CA ASN A 79 19.02 -5.69 -4.18
C ASN A 79 19.53 -6.24 -2.84
N HIS A 80 18.66 -6.35 -1.84
CA HIS A 80 18.99 -6.84 -0.49
C HIS A 80 18.03 -7.95 -0.05
N SER A 81 17.68 -8.83 -0.99
CA SER A 81 16.71 -9.91 -0.72
C SER A 81 17.18 -10.89 0.34
N ASP A 82 18.49 -10.97 0.59
CA ASP A 82 19.13 -11.69 1.68
C ASP A 82 18.64 -11.25 3.07
N LEU A 83 18.23 -9.98 3.23
CA LEU A 83 17.59 -9.48 4.46
C LEU A 83 16.27 -10.20 4.78
N LEU A 84 15.62 -10.75 3.75
CA LEU A 84 14.32 -11.40 3.86
C LEU A 84 14.41 -12.94 3.78
N GLN A 85 15.57 -13.48 3.38
CA GLN A 85 15.79 -14.93 3.28
C GLN A 85 15.81 -15.59 4.67
N GLY A 86 15.37 -16.86 4.76
CA GLY A 86 15.54 -17.67 5.98
C GLY A 86 14.33 -17.78 6.92
N SER A 87 13.10 -17.81 6.41
CA SER A 87 11.83 -17.98 7.18
C SER A 87 11.27 -16.71 7.85
N SER A 88 11.74 -15.53 7.44
CA SER A 88 11.20 -14.25 7.91
C SER A 88 9.72 -14.08 7.53
N SER A 89 9.00 -13.28 8.33
CA SER A 89 7.63 -12.86 8.05
C SER A 89 7.60 -11.34 7.96
N ALA A 90 6.94 -10.78 6.95
CA ALA A 90 6.80 -9.35 6.78
C ALA A 90 5.37 -8.88 7.07
N ILE A 91 5.24 -7.64 7.53
CA ILE A 91 3.97 -6.91 7.61
C ILE A 91 4.20 -5.58 6.90
N GLU A 92 3.40 -5.27 5.89
CA GLU A 92 3.41 -3.97 5.22
C GLU A 92 2.26 -3.11 5.76
N LEU A 93 2.59 -1.86 6.12
CA LEU A 93 1.63 -0.86 6.60
C LEU A 93 1.39 0.17 5.48
N GLY A 94 0.15 0.33 5.04
CA GLY A 94 -0.20 1.20 3.92
C GLY A 94 0.22 0.61 2.57
N SER A 95 -0.20 -0.63 2.30
CA SER A 95 0.17 -1.40 1.10
C SER A 95 -0.32 -0.80 -0.21
N GLY A 96 -1.39 0.00 -0.19
CA GLY A 96 -2.08 0.47 -1.39
C GLY A 96 -2.41 -0.69 -2.33
N VAL A 97 -1.90 -0.62 -3.55
CA VAL A 97 -2.02 -1.70 -4.57
C VAL A 97 -1.26 -2.99 -4.23
N GLY A 98 -0.41 -3.00 -3.21
CA GLY A 98 0.27 -4.19 -2.69
C GLY A 98 1.62 -4.51 -3.33
N VAL A 99 2.20 -3.60 -4.12
CA VAL A 99 3.42 -3.85 -4.91
C VAL A 99 4.60 -4.34 -4.05
N THR A 100 4.80 -3.78 -2.85
CA THR A 100 5.92 -4.15 -1.98
C THR A 100 5.69 -5.50 -1.32
N GLY A 101 4.54 -5.71 -0.67
CA GLY A 101 4.29 -6.97 0.02
C GLY A 101 4.18 -8.16 -0.95
N ILE A 102 3.70 -7.94 -2.18
CA ILE A 102 3.74 -8.96 -3.23
C ILE A 102 5.18 -9.27 -3.62
N LEU A 103 6.06 -8.27 -3.80
CA LEU A 103 7.50 -8.52 -4.02
C LEU A 103 8.11 -9.30 -2.84
N CYS A 104 7.85 -8.88 -1.61
CA CYS A 104 8.30 -9.54 -0.38
C CYS A 104 7.83 -11.00 -0.30
N SER A 105 6.66 -11.34 -0.85
CA SER A 105 6.12 -12.71 -0.84
C SER A 105 7.01 -13.72 -1.55
N ARG A 106 7.90 -13.27 -2.45
CA ARG A 106 8.88 -14.10 -3.15
C ARG A 106 10.08 -14.50 -2.27
N PHE A 107 10.28 -13.81 -1.15
CA PHE A 107 11.42 -14.03 -0.25
C PHE A 107 10.98 -14.47 1.15
N CYS A 108 9.85 -13.96 1.62
CA CYS A 108 9.31 -14.19 2.96
C CYS A 108 8.42 -15.44 3.00
N ARG A 109 8.39 -16.12 4.16
CA ARG A 109 7.49 -17.26 4.37
C ARG A 109 6.01 -16.84 4.44
N GLN A 110 5.77 -15.65 4.97
CA GLN A 110 4.43 -15.09 5.15
C GLN A 110 4.52 -13.57 5.08
N VAL A 111 3.56 -12.95 4.39
CA VAL A 111 3.44 -11.50 4.31
C VAL A 111 2.00 -11.09 4.66
N VAL A 112 1.87 -10.14 5.58
CA VAL A 112 0.60 -9.47 5.85
C VAL A 112 0.64 -8.11 5.18
N LEU A 113 -0.30 -7.86 4.28
CA LEU A 113 -0.50 -6.59 3.62
C LEU A 113 -1.55 -5.83 4.42
N THR A 114 -1.39 -4.53 4.65
CA THR A 114 -2.43 -3.76 5.36
C THR A 114 -2.67 -2.42 4.71
N ASP A 115 -3.93 -2.06 4.48
CA ASP A 115 -4.31 -0.76 3.94
C ASP A 115 -5.72 -0.35 4.39
N HIS A 116 -6.01 0.95 4.39
CA HIS A 116 -7.35 1.45 4.69
C HIS A 116 -8.38 0.97 3.65
N ASN A 117 -8.01 0.97 2.36
CA ASN A 117 -8.84 0.48 1.27
C ASN A 117 -8.22 -0.78 0.65
N ASP A 118 -8.86 -1.93 0.87
CA ASP A 118 -8.33 -3.22 0.43
C ASP A 118 -8.96 -3.78 -0.85
N GLU A 119 -9.84 -3.04 -1.53
CA GLU A 119 -10.52 -3.53 -2.73
C GLU A 119 -9.53 -3.84 -3.87
N ILE A 120 -8.66 -2.89 -4.19
CA ILE A 120 -7.63 -3.09 -5.23
C ILE A 120 -6.55 -4.06 -4.78
N LEU A 121 -6.22 -4.04 -3.48
CA LEU A 121 -5.24 -4.92 -2.88
C LEU A 121 -5.66 -6.40 -3.03
N LYS A 122 -6.92 -6.73 -2.74
CA LYS A 122 -7.48 -8.08 -2.92
C LYS A 122 -7.43 -8.53 -4.38
N LYS A 123 -7.84 -7.68 -5.32
CA LYS A 123 -7.78 -7.97 -6.76
C LYS A 123 -6.35 -8.27 -7.20
N ASN A 124 -5.37 -7.54 -6.70
CA ASN A 124 -3.95 -7.77 -7.03
C ASN A 124 -3.38 -9.03 -6.40
N ILE A 125 -3.80 -9.40 -5.19
CA ILE A 125 -3.45 -10.69 -4.59
C ILE A 125 -3.99 -11.84 -5.45
N GLU A 126 -5.27 -11.79 -5.84
CA GLU A 126 -5.90 -12.81 -6.70
C GLU A 126 -5.20 -12.90 -8.07
N LEU A 127 -4.91 -11.76 -8.69
CA LEU A 127 -4.16 -11.69 -9.95
C LEU A 127 -2.78 -12.35 -9.82
N TYR A 128 -2.06 -12.02 -8.75
CA TYR A 128 -0.72 -12.58 -8.48
C TYR A 128 -0.78 -14.10 -8.27
N GLU A 129 -1.68 -14.59 -7.42
CA GLU A 129 -1.86 -16.03 -7.15
C GLU A 129 -2.26 -16.80 -8.41
N SER A 130 -3.09 -16.21 -9.28
CA SER A 130 -3.47 -16.82 -10.56
C SER A 130 -2.28 -16.97 -11.53
N SER A 131 -1.31 -16.06 -11.45
CA SER A 131 -0.14 -16.02 -12.33
C SER A 131 1.02 -16.94 -11.88
N GLU A 132 1.24 -17.07 -10.57
CA GLU A 132 2.34 -17.87 -9.99
C GLU A 132 2.00 -19.37 -9.90
N ASN A 133 0.72 -19.76 -9.96
CA ASN A 133 0.30 -21.18 -9.97
C ASN A 133 0.80 -22.00 -11.17
N SER A 134 1.51 -21.38 -12.13
CA SER A 134 2.09 -22.08 -13.28
C SER A 134 3.59 -22.40 -13.15
N ASN A 135 4.34 -21.81 -12.21
CA ASN A 135 5.78 -22.05 -12.04
C ASN A 135 6.17 -22.08 -10.54
N SER A 136 6.81 -23.17 -10.11
CA SER A 136 6.91 -23.58 -8.70
C SER A 136 7.69 -22.67 -7.73
N CYS A 137 7.27 -22.80 -6.46
CA CYS A 137 8.03 -22.73 -5.19
C CYS A 137 8.20 -21.34 -4.54
N ALA A 138 7.49 -21.20 -3.39
CA ALA A 138 7.56 -20.12 -2.40
C ALA A 138 6.71 -18.87 -2.64
N ALA A 139 5.46 -19.02 -3.10
CA ALA A 139 4.47 -17.96 -2.90
C ALA A 139 4.12 -17.87 -1.40
N GLY A 140 4.74 -16.93 -0.68
CA GLY A 140 4.42 -16.66 0.71
C GLY A 140 2.94 -16.31 0.88
N LYS A 141 2.30 -16.80 1.95
CA LYS A 141 0.87 -16.53 2.22
C LYS A 141 0.67 -15.02 2.38
N LEU A 142 -0.20 -14.43 1.54
CA LEU A 142 -0.63 -13.03 1.59
C LEU A 142 -1.94 -12.91 2.38
N THR A 143 -2.08 -11.89 3.24
CA THR A 143 -3.34 -11.57 3.93
C THR A 143 -3.52 -10.06 4.05
N SER A 144 -4.68 -9.50 3.68
CA SER A 144 -4.99 -8.07 3.81
C SER A 144 -5.69 -7.73 5.14
N LEU A 145 -5.36 -6.58 5.78
CA LEU A 145 -6.03 -6.02 6.98
C LEU A 145 -6.11 -4.47 6.90
N SER A 146 -6.98 -3.77 7.64
CA SER A 146 -7.20 -2.31 7.50
C SER A 146 -7.13 -1.47 8.77
N GLN A 147 -6.29 -0.40 8.83
CA GLN A 147 -6.21 0.62 9.92
C GLN A 147 -5.61 2.00 9.50
N ASN A 148 -5.75 3.06 10.34
CA ASN A 148 -5.66 4.50 9.99
C ASN A 148 -4.41 5.31 10.47
N SER A 149 -3.95 6.27 9.63
CA SER A 149 -3.13 7.53 9.80
C SER A 149 -1.80 7.60 10.61
N VAL A 150 -1.04 8.70 10.45
CA VAL A 150 0.45 8.78 10.59
C VAL A 150 1.05 8.91 12.00
N PRO A 151 0.55 9.69 12.99
CA PRO A 151 0.99 9.53 14.38
C PRO A 151 0.74 8.09 14.91
N PRO A 152 -0.41 7.47 14.58
CA PRO A 152 -0.61 6.04 14.79
C PRO A 152 0.42 5.15 14.09
N LEU A 153 1.17 5.61 13.08
CA LEU A 153 2.20 4.81 12.43
C LEU A 153 3.32 4.48 13.41
N PHE A 154 3.94 5.47 14.05
CA PHE A 154 5.06 5.20 14.96
C PHE A 154 4.61 4.52 16.25
N ASP A 155 3.39 4.78 16.72
CA ASP A 155 2.75 3.99 17.77
C ASP A 155 2.55 2.53 17.36
N THR A 156 2.03 2.28 16.16
CA THR A 156 1.84 0.92 15.60
C THR A 156 3.18 0.23 15.44
N VAL A 157 4.18 0.90 14.87
CA VAL A 157 5.54 0.38 14.68
C VAL A 157 6.14 0.00 16.02
N LYS A 158 6.04 0.88 17.03
CA LYS A 158 6.51 0.58 18.39
C LYS A 158 5.83 -0.65 18.98
N GLN A 159 4.50 -0.75 18.86
CA GLN A 159 3.75 -1.91 19.35
C GLN A 159 4.18 -3.20 18.64
N LEU A 160 4.29 -3.19 17.32
CA LEU A 160 4.71 -4.35 16.52
C LEU A 160 6.14 -4.79 16.86
N LEU A 161 7.09 -3.87 16.94
CA LEU A 161 8.46 -4.16 17.33
C LEU A 161 8.53 -4.73 18.75
N SER A 162 7.69 -4.24 19.66
CA SER A 162 7.68 -4.67 21.06
C SER A 162 7.20 -6.11 21.26
N GLN A 163 6.36 -6.64 20.35
CA GLN A 163 5.80 -7.99 20.45
C GLN A 163 6.82 -9.11 20.19
N ARG A 164 7.84 -8.87 19.35
CA ARG A 164 8.80 -9.90 18.92
C ARG A 164 10.09 -9.94 19.76
N GLY A 165 10.30 -8.95 20.63
CA GLY A 165 11.51 -8.77 21.44
C GLY A 165 12.59 -7.94 20.73
N LYS A 166 13.45 -7.27 21.53
CA LYS A 166 14.57 -6.46 21.02
C LYS A 166 15.45 -7.29 20.06
N ASP A 167 15.90 -6.66 18.98
CA ASP A 167 16.79 -7.22 17.94
C ASP A 167 16.22 -8.34 17.05
N ARG A 168 14.95 -8.73 17.24
CA ARG A 168 14.30 -9.78 16.43
C ARG A 168 13.41 -9.23 15.31
N CYS A 169 13.15 -7.93 15.32
CA CYS A 169 12.30 -7.26 14.35
C CYS A 169 12.87 -5.89 14.05
N ARG A 170 12.75 -5.47 12.80
CA ARG A 170 13.17 -4.16 12.30
C ARG A 170 12.05 -3.62 11.42
N PHE A 171 11.91 -2.31 11.37
CA PHE A 171 10.97 -1.64 10.49
C PHE A 171 11.76 -0.86 9.43
N ILE A 172 11.51 -1.17 8.16
CA ILE A 172 12.16 -0.50 7.02
C ILE A 172 11.17 0.52 6.46
N LEU A 173 11.57 1.78 6.41
CA LEU A 173 10.76 2.89 5.93
C LEU A 173 11.41 3.53 4.72
N ALA A 174 10.76 3.47 3.57
CA ALA A 174 11.10 4.33 2.44
C ALA A 174 10.40 5.68 2.61
N TYR A 175 11.19 6.74 2.67
CA TYR A 175 10.71 8.10 2.83
C TYR A 175 11.09 8.94 1.62
N VAL A 176 10.12 9.72 1.10
CA VAL A 176 10.35 10.68 0.02
C VAL A 176 10.09 12.08 0.57
N SER A 177 11.13 12.91 0.58
CA SER A 177 11.09 14.26 1.08
C SER A 177 10.09 15.10 0.29
N ARG A 178 9.25 15.82 1.04
CA ARG A 178 8.29 16.80 0.51
C ARG A 178 8.62 18.22 0.93
N SER A 179 9.24 18.38 2.10
CA SER A 179 9.77 19.65 2.60
C SER A 179 10.73 19.38 3.75
N LYS A 180 11.67 20.31 3.99
CA LYS A 180 12.63 20.23 5.11
C LYS A 180 11.94 20.06 6.47
N MET A 181 10.75 20.65 6.65
CA MET A 181 9.99 20.53 7.89
C MET A 181 9.47 19.10 8.10
N MET A 182 9.03 18.44 7.03
CA MET A 182 8.55 17.05 7.10
C MET A 182 9.70 16.08 7.38
N ASP A 183 10.88 16.30 6.80
CA ASP A 183 12.06 15.45 7.02
C ASP A 183 12.44 15.41 8.50
N VAL A 184 12.43 16.59 9.15
CA VAL A 184 12.68 16.72 10.59
C VAL A 184 11.55 16.11 11.42
N MET A 185 10.30 16.23 10.97
CA MET A 185 9.15 15.69 11.71
C MET A 185 9.18 14.16 11.78
N VAL A 186 9.50 13.47 10.68
CA VAL A 186 9.57 12.00 10.64
C VAL A 186 10.58 11.46 11.65
N THR A 187 11.78 12.03 11.68
CA THR A 187 12.84 11.61 12.60
C THR A 187 12.49 11.96 14.05
N LYS A 188 11.98 13.18 14.28
CA LYS A 188 11.57 13.62 15.62
C LYS A 188 10.43 12.77 16.21
N GLU A 189 9.45 12.39 15.39
CA GLU A 189 8.31 11.60 15.83
C GLU A 189 8.74 10.18 16.23
N ALA A 190 9.58 9.53 15.42
CA ALA A 190 10.16 8.21 15.74
C ALA A 190 10.92 8.26 17.08
N ILE A 191 11.80 9.26 17.25
CA ILE A 191 12.56 9.47 18.50
C ILE A 191 11.62 9.75 19.68
N GLY A 192 10.56 10.54 19.47
CA GLY A 192 9.54 10.82 20.48
C GLY A 192 8.84 9.57 21.01
N HIS A 193 8.74 8.52 20.18
CA HIS A 193 8.19 7.22 20.56
C HIS A 193 9.22 6.29 21.24
N GLY A 194 10.48 6.73 21.34
CA GLY A 194 11.59 5.94 21.87
C GLY A 194 12.16 4.94 20.86
N LEU A 195 11.96 5.17 19.56
CA LEU A 195 12.52 4.36 18.50
C LEU A 195 13.89 4.90 18.07
N GLN A 196 14.78 4.00 17.69
CA GLN A 196 16.03 4.35 17.03
C GLN A 196 15.77 4.38 15.52
N ILE A 197 16.10 5.48 14.87
CA ILE A 197 15.94 5.66 13.41
C ILE A 197 17.30 5.97 12.80
N HIS A 198 17.68 5.18 11.80
CA HIS A 198 18.96 5.30 11.11
C HIS A 198 18.74 5.32 9.60
N GLU A 199 19.32 6.30 8.93
CA GLU A 199 19.42 6.27 7.47
C GLU A 199 20.34 5.13 7.05
N ILE A 200 19.93 4.35 6.06
CA ILE A 200 20.76 3.30 5.50
C ILE A 200 21.71 3.93 4.48
N ASP A 201 23.02 3.79 4.72
CA ASP A 201 24.07 4.36 3.87
C ASP A 201 23.88 3.96 2.40
N GLY A 202 24.02 4.94 1.51
CA GLY A 202 23.93 4.73 0.06
C GLY A 202 22.50 4.62 -0.49
N THR A 203 21.46 4.71 0.34
CA THR A 203 20.06 4.64 -0.14
C THR A 203 19.47 5.98 -0.56
N ARG A 204 20.10 7.10 -0.17
CA ARG A 204 19.69 8.44 -0.57
C ARG A 204 19.81 8.62 -2.08
N SER A 205 18.71 8.94 -2.73
CA SER A 205 18.62 9.05 -4.19
C SER A 205 17.60 10.10 -4.62
N VAL A 206 17.69 10.56 -5.88
CA VAL A 206 16.70 11.46 -6.46
C VAL A 206 15.71 10.63 -7.27
N ILE A 207 14.43 10.72 -6.92
CA ILE A 207 13.33 10.04 -7.62
C ILE A 207 12.46 11.12 -8.25
N SER A 208 12.51 11.19 -9.58
CA SER A 208 11.97 12.31 -10.36
C SER A 208 12.60 13.64 -9.94
N ASN A 209 11.92 14.41 -9.09
CA ASN A 209 12.34 15.72 -8.60
C ASN A 209 12.37 15.79 -7.05
N LEU A 210 12.18 14.66 -6.38
CA LEU A 210 12.16 14.57 -4.92
C LEU A 210 13.32 13.70 -4.45
N GLU A 211 13.80 13.98 -3.25
CA GLU A 211 14.82 13.15 -2.60
C GLU A 211 14.14 12.00 -1.86
N GLY A 212 14.61 10.78 -2.08
CA GLY A 212 14.18 9.57 -1.39
C GLY A 212 15.31 8.99 -0.54
N VAL A 213 14.95 8.33 0.56
CA VAL A 213 15.88 7.69 1.49
C VAL A 213 15.23 6.48 2.16
N ILE A 214 16.02 5.45 2.50
CA ILE A 214 15.56 4.32 3.31
C ILE A 214 16.05 4.50 4.75
N TYR A 215 15.14 4.32 5.70
CA TYR A 215 15.43 4.26 7.12
C TYR A 215 15.26 2.84 7.65
N GLU A 216 16.18 2.41 8.53
CA GLU A 216 15.98 1.29 9.43
C GLU A 216 15.55 1.82 10.81
N ILE A 217 14.50 1.23 11.36
CA ILE A 217 13.91 1.61 12.65
C ILE A 217 13.83 0.42 13.59
N THR A 218 14.31 0.60 14.81
CA THR A 218 14.40 -0.43 15.86
C THR A 218 14.00 0.12 17.24
N LEU A 219 13.92 -0.78 18.23
CA LEU A 219 13.61 -0.47 19.65
C LEU A 219 14.85 -0.12 20.51
#